data_AF-A0A151UHK6-F1
#
_entry.id   AF-A0A151UHK6-F1
#
_cell.length_a   1.000
_cell.length_b   1.000
_cell.length_c   1.000
_cell.angle_alpha   90.00
_cell.angle_beta   90.00
_cell.angle_gamma   90.00
#
_symmetry.space_group_name_H-M   'P 1'
#
loop_
_entity.id
_entity.type
_entity.pdbx_description
1 polymer ?
#
loop_
_entity_poly.entity_id
_entity_poly.type
_entity_poly.pdbx_seq_one_letter_code
_entity_poly.pdbx_strand_id
1 'polypeptide(L)'
;ILNSKARNALLCALFEEEYTKVHSFRSSKQMWDTLALTYEGSLEVKRNKLSLLARKYELFEMEESESMQTMFGRFQTIVNELSFLGRTYDNFDHIEKLLRSLPRK
;
A
#
# COMPACT_ATOMS: atom_id res chain seq x y z
N ILE A 1 11.32 -20.22 24.83
CA ILE A 1 10.13 -21.03 24.44
C ILE A 1 9.27 -20.31 23.39
N LEU A 2 8.86 -19.05 23.60
CA LEU A 2 8.03 -18.31 22.62
C LEU A 2 8.70 -18.13 21.25
N ASN A 3 9.96 -17.67 21.23
CA ASN A 3 10.72 -17.49 19.98
C ASN A 3 10.85 -18.80 19.17
N SER A 4 11.18 -19.91 19.82
CA SER A 4 11.32 -21.21 19.14
C SER A 4 9.99 -21.73 18.56
N LYS A 5 8.86 -21.53 19.27
CA LYS A 5 7.52 -21.86 18.76
C LYS A 5 7.14 -20.98 17.56
N ALA A 6 7.36 -19.67 17.66
CA ALA A 6 7.08 -18.73 16.57
C ALA A 6 7.93 -19.03 15.32
N ARG A 7 9.22 -19.36 15.49
CA ARG A 7 10.08 -19.78 14.37
C ARG A 7 9.53 -21.03 13.69
N ASN A 8 9.19 -22.06 14.46
CA ASN A 8 8.65 -23.29 13.90
C ASN A 8 7.34 -23.05 13.13
N ALA A 9 6.42 -22.26 13.69
CA ALA A 9 5.18 -21.88 13.01
C ALA A 9 5.44 -21.13 11.70
N LEU A 10 6.38 -20.19 11.68
CA LEU A 10 6.78 -19.49 10.46
C LEU A 10 7.34 -20.48 9.43
N LEU A 11 8.31 -21.31 9.79
CA LEU A 11 8.95 -22.25 8.85
C LEU A 11 7.98 -23.25 8.23
N CYS A 12 6.98 -23.72 8.98
CA CYS A 12 5.98 -24.65 8.47
C CYS A 12 5.00 -24.00 7.47
N ALA A 13 4.89 -22.68 7.44
CA ALA A 13 3.98 -21.95 6.57
C ALA A 13 4.65 -21.43 5.28
N LEU A 14 5.97 -21.58 5.14
CA LEU A 14 6.74 -21.06 4.01
C LEU A 14 6.89 -22.09 2.90
N PHE A 15 6.91 -21.64 1.64
CA PHE A 15 7.37 -22.46 0.53
C PHE A 15 8.91 -22.50 0.53
N GLU A 16 9.48 -23.39 -0.27
CA GLU A 16 10.92 -23.65 -0.29
C GLU A 16 11.76 -22.39 -0.59
N GLU A 17 11.24 -21.52 -1.45
CA GLU A 17 11.86 -20.27 -1.87
C GLU A 17 11.98 -19.25 -0.72
N GLU A 18 10.98 -19.15 0.15
CA GLU A 18 11.04 -18.30 1.34
C GLU A 18 11.82 -18.96 2.47
N TYR A 19 11.66 -20.27 2.64
CA TYR A 19 12.32 -21.04 3.68
C TYR A 19 13.85 -20.89 3.57
N THR A 20 14.40 -21.07 2.37
CA THR A 20 15.85 -20.94 2.12
C THR A 20 16.38 -19.57 2.52
N LYS A 21 15.59 -18.50 2.39
CA LYS A 21 15.97 -17.13 2.76
C LYS A 21 16.03 -16.88 4.27
N VAL A 22 15.17 -17.53 5.06
CA VAL A 22 14.99 -17.17 6.48
C VAL A 22 15.29 -18.27 7.50
N HIS A 23 15.47 -19.53 7.09
CA HIS A 23 15.64 -20.67 8.00
C HIS A 23 16.86 -20.56 8.95
N SER A 24 17.93 -19.90 8.51
CA SER A 24 19.17 -19.74 9.28
C SER A 24 19.06 -18.72 10.42
N PHE A 25 18.05 -17.85 10.42
CA PHE A 25 17.87 -16.84 11.46
C PHE A 25 17.44 -17.44 12.79
N ARG A 26 18.10 -17.05 13.88
CA ARG A 26 17.83 -17.55 15.24
C ARG A 26 16.65 -16.84 15.92
N SER A 27 16.23 -15.70 15.40
CA SER A 27 15.14 -14.87 15.93
C SER A 27 13.92 -14.94 15.02
N SER A 28 12.75 -15.30 15.57
CA SER A 28 11.48 -15.25 14.81
C SER A 28 11.18 -13.83 14.32
N LYS A 29 11.60 -12.82 15.08
CA LYS A 29 11.46 -11.42 14.68
C LYS A 29 12.26 -11.13 13.41
N GLN A 30 13.53 -11.55 13.34
CA GLN A 30 14.34 -11.33 12.13
C GLN A 30 13.75 -12.04 10.91
N MET A 31 13.25 -13.27 11.10
CA MET A 31 12.55 -14.01 10.02
C MET A 31 11.32 -13.24 9.53
N TRP A 32 10.47 -12.81 10.46
CA TRP A 32 9.28 -12.03 10.14
C TRP A 32 9.63 -10.71 9.46
N ASP A 33 10.58 -9.95 9.99
CA ASP A 33 10.99 -8.65 9.44
C ASP A 33 11.55 -8.82 8.01
N THR A 34 12.31 -9.87 7.72
CA THR A 34 12.80 -10.17 6.36
C THR A 34 11.65 -10.56 5.41
N LEU A 35 10.70 -11.38 5.88
CA LEU A 35 9.53 -11.76 5.07
C LEU A 35 8.66 -10.53 4.78
N ALA A 36 8.34 -9.74 5.81
CA ALA A 36 7.59 -8.50 5.68
C ALA A 36 8.29 -7.51 4.74
N LEU A 37 9.62 -7.36 4.85
CA LEU A 37 10.40 -6.52 3.94
C LEU A 37 10.34 -7.01 2.49
N THR A 38 10.38 -8.33 2.28
CA THR A 38 10.41 -8.94 0.94
C THR A 38 9.07 -8.82 0.24
N TYR A 39 7.97 -9.08 0.95
CA TYR A 39 6.63 -9.15 0.35
C TYR A 39 5.83 -7.86 0.49
N GLU A 40 5.97 -7.16 1.61
CA GLU A 40 5.23 -5.92 1.85
C GLU A 40 6.08 -4.65 1.58
N GLY A 41 7.39 -4.82 1.40
CA GLY A 41 8.34 -3.70 1.33
C GLY A 41 8.68 -3.13 2.71
N SER A 42 9.63 -2.20 2.76
CA SER A 42 9.95 -1.52 4.03
C SER A 42 8.82 -0.58 4.46
N LEU A 43 8.67 -0.39 5.77
CA LEU A 43 7.74 0.60 6.32
C LEU A 43 8.00 2.01 5.75
N GLU A 44 9.25 2.32 5.46
CA GLU A 44 9.66 3.58 4.84
C GLU A 44 9.16 3.69 3.39
N VAL A 45 9.30 2.63 2.59
CA VAL A 45 8.76 2.58 1.22
C VAL A 45 7.23 2.72 1.24
N LYS A 46 6.54 2.02 2.14
CA LYS A 46 5.08 2.17 2.31
C LYS A 46 4.69 3.60 2.68
N ARG A 47 5.39 4.22 3.64
CA ARG A 47 5.14 5.61 4.06
C ARG A 47 5.41 6.60 2.93
N ASN A 48 6.49 6.42 2.17
CA ASN A 48 6.81 7.26 1.02
C ASN A 48 5.76 7.12 -0.09
N LYS A 49 5.31 5.89 -0.39
CA LYS A 49 4.23 5.63 -1.33
C LYS A 49 2.93 6.29 -0.88
N LEU A 50 2.58 6.18 0.40
CA LEU A 50 1.39 6.81 0.97
C LEU A 50 1.45 8.34 0.86
N SER A 51 2.60 8.94 1.18
CA SER A 51 2.82 10.39 1.06
C SER A 51 2.69 10.87 -0.39
N LEU A 52 3.26 10.11 -1.34
CA LEU A 52 3.15 10.41 -2.76
C LEU A 52 1.70 10.32 -3.26
N LEU A 53 0.97 9.26 -2.89
CA LEU A 53 -0.43 9.10 -3.26
C LEU A 53 -1.31 10.16 -2.64
N ALA A 54 -1.07 10.53 -1.38
CA ALA A 54 -1.77 11.63 -0.72
C ALA A 54 -1.56 12.93 -1.49
N ARG A 55 -0.32 13.24 -1.89
CA ARG A 55 -0.03 14.41 -2.71
C ARG A 55 -0.72 14.34 -4.08
N LYS A 56 -0.74 13.17 -4.74
CA LYS A 56 -1.43 12.97 -6.02
C LYS A 56 -2.94 13.17 -5.88
N TYR A 57 -3.53 12.67 -4.79
CA TYR A 57 -4.93 12.92 -4.45
C TYR A 57 -5.18 14.40 -4.24
N GLU A 58 -4.33 15.08 -3.46
CA GLU A 58 -4.52 16.49 -3.17
C GLU A 58 -4.39 17.41 -4.40
N LEU A 59 -3.48 17.08 -5.31
CA LEU A 59 -3.25 17.80 -6.56
C LEU A 59 -4.03 17.21 -7.74
N PHE A 60 -5.01 16.35 -7.48
CA PHE A 60 -5.75 15.69 -8.54
C PHE A 60 -6.60 16.71 -9.29
N GLU A 61 -6.41 16.78 -10.61
CA GLU A 61 -7.18 17.62 -11.52
C GLU A 61 -7.47 16.83 -12.81
N MET A 62 -8.58 17.18 -13.45
CA MET A 62 -8.92 16.68 -14.78
C MET A 62 -7.99 17.32 -15.81
N GLU A 63 -7.43 16.52 -16.71
CA GLU A 63 -6.57 17.03 -17.77
C GLU A 63 -7.43 17.56 -18.95
N GLU A 64 -6.93 18.56 -19.69
CA GLU A 64 -7.72 19.29 -20.71
C GLU A 64 -8.25 18.38 -21.84
N SER A 65 -7.51 17.33 -22.19
CA SER A 65 -7.85 16.39 -23.27
C SER A 65 -8.47 15.09 -22.77
N GLU A 66 -8.70 14.98 -21.47
CA GLU A 66 -9.16 13.76 -20.84
C GLU A 66 -10.69 13.64 -20.83
N SER A 67 -11.22 12.43 -20.96
CA SER A 67 -12.64 12.16 -20.76
C SER A 67 -13.00 12.09 -19.27
N MET A 68 -14.26 12.38 -18.92
CA MET A 68 -14.75 12.25 -17.55
C MET A 68 -14.60 10.82 -17.01
N GLN A 69 -14.80 9.80 -17.85
CA GLN A 69 -14.65 8.40 -17.48
C GLN A 69 -13.19 8.04 -17.17
N THR A 70 -12.25 8.51 -18.00
CA THR A 70 -10.81 8.32 -17.77
C THR A 70 -10.38 9.00 -16.48
N MET A 71 -10.84 10.24 -16.25
CA MET A 71 -10.54 11.01 -15.05
C MET A 71 -11.04 10.28 -13.80
N PHE A 72 -12.30 9.83 -13.81
CA PHE A 72 -12.87 9.08 -12.70
C PHE A 72 -12.11 7.77 -12.43
N GLY A 73 -11.67 7.08 -13.48
CA GLY A 73 -10.82 5.89 -13.36
C GLY A 73 -9.47 6.16 -12.67
N ARG A 74 -8.79 7.25 -13.02
CA ARG A 74 -7.56 7.68 -12.33
C ARG A 74 -7.82 8.01 -10.86
N PHE A 75 -8.88 8.77 -10.60
CA PHE A 75 -9.28 9.14 -9.23
C PHE A 75 -9.52 7.90 -8.37
N GLN A 76 -10.31 6.95 -8.87
CA GLN A 76 -10.64 5.73 -8.15
C GLN A 76 -9.41 4.83 -7.94
N THR A 77 -8.47 4.81 -8.89
CA THR A 77 -7.18 4.12 -8.71
C THR A 77 -6.41 4.70 -7.52
N ILE A 78 -6.32 6.03 -7.41
CA ILE A 78 -5.63 6.70 -6.30
C ILE A 78 -6.32 6.40 -4.96
N VAL A 79 -7.65 6.49 -4.91
CA VAL A 79 -8.44 6.20 -3.70
C VAL A 79 -8.27 4.75 -3.25
N ASN A 80 -8.31 3.80 -4.18
CA ASN A 80 -8.13 2.38 -3.89
C ASN A 80 -6.73 2.09 -3.36
N GLU A 81 -5.68 2.68 -3.95
CA GLU A 81 -4.31 2.52 -3.45
C GLU A 81 -4.10 3.14 -2.07
N LEU A 82 -4.73 4.30 -1.79
CA LEU A 82 -4.70 4.92 -0.46
C LEU A 82 -5.36 4.03 0.59
N SER A 83 -6.55 3.50 0.27
CA SER A 83 -7.31 2.58 1.13
C SER A 83 -6.52 1.31 1.43
N PHE A 84 -5.88 0.71 0.40
CA PHE A 84 -5.02 -0.46 0.55
C PHE A 84 -3.83 -0.20 1.50
N LEU A 85 -3.28 1.01 1.52
CA LEU A 85 -2.21 1.42 2.42
C LEU A 85 -2.70 1.90 3.80
N GLY A 86 -4.01 1.79 4.08
CA GLY A 86 -4.60 2.12 5.38
C GLY A 86 -4.99 3.59 5.56
N ARG A 87 -5.05 4.39 4.49
CA ARG A 87 -5.59 5.76 4.53
C ARG A 87 -6.90 5.81 3.76
N THR A 88 -7.98 6.02 4.47
CA THR A 88 -9.31 6.21 3.89
C THR A 88 -9.78 7.64 4.09
N TYR A 89 -10.61 8.12 3.16
CA TYR A 89 -11.36 9.34 3.28
C TYR A 89 -12.84 8.97 3.25
N ASP A 90 -13.71 9.87 3.69
CA ASP A 90 -15.13 9.60 3.59
C ASP A 90 -15.65 9.83 2.15
N ASN A 91 -16.86 9.33 1.86
CA ASN A 91 -17.44 9.51 0.54
C ASN A 91 -17.70 10.99 0.20
N PHE A 92 -17.92 11.83 1.22
CA PHE A 92 -18.18 13.25 1.02
C PHE A 92 -16.89 13.98 0.59
N ASP A 93 -15.76 13.70 1.23
CA ASP A 93 -14.42 14.15 0.87
C ASP A 93 -14.10 13.77 -0.58
N HIS A 94 -14.44 12.54 -0.98
CA HIS A 94 -14.23 12.06 -2.34
C HIS A 94 -15.07 12.84 -3.37
N ILE A 95 -16.35 13.06 -3.08
CA ILE A 95 -17.25 13.82 -3.95
C ILE A 95 -16.78 15.27 -4.06
N GLU A 96 -16.47 15.90 -2.93
CA GLU A 96 -15.98 17.27 -2.90
C GLU A 96 -14.67 17.39 -3.68
N LYS A 97 -13.75 16.42 -3.52
CA LYS A 97 -12.50 16.40 -4.25
C LYS A 97 -12.73 16.30 -5.75
N LEU A 98 -13.54 15.34 -6.17
CA LEU A 98 -13.85 15.11 -7.58
C LEU A 98 -14.50 16.34 -8.23
N LEU A 99 -15.41 17.01 -7.52
CA LEU A 99 -16.07 18.24 -8.02
C LEU A 99 -15.08 19.40 -8.18
N ARG A 100 -14.11 19.54 -7.26
CA ARG A 100 -13.05 20.57 -7.35
C ARG A 100 -12.05 20.31 -8.47
N SER A 101 -11.87 19.05 -8.84
CA SER A 101 -10.96 18.63 -9.92
C SER A 101 -11.51 18.82 -11.33
N LEU A 102 -12.81 19.15 -11.47
CA LEU A 102 -13.43 19.41 -12.77
C LEU A 102 -12.94 20.76 -13.34
N PRO A 103 -12.79 20.87 -14.67
CA PRO A 103 -12.41 22.12 -15.31
C PRO A 103 -13.46 23.20 -15.03
N ARG A 104 -12.98 24.40 -14.69
CA ARG A 104 -13.85 25.57 -14.57
C ARG A 104 -14.33 25.94 -15.97
N LYS A 105 -15.65 25.91 -16.17
CA LYS A 105 -16.29 26.49 -17.35
C LYS A 105 -16.05 27.99 -17.42
#